data_AF-A0A0H5SHV3-F1
#
_entry.id   AF-A0A0H5SHV3-F1
#
_cell.length_a   1.000
_cell.length_b   1.000
_cell.length_c   1.000
_cell.angle_alpha   90.00
_cell.angle_beta   90.00
_cell.angle_gamma   90.00
#
_symmetry.space_group_name_H-M   'P 1'
#
loop_
_entity.id
_entity.type
_entity.pdbx_description
1 polymer ?
#
loop_
_entity_poly.entity_id
_entity_poly.type
_entity_poly.pdbx_seq_one_letter_code
_entity_poly.pdbx_strand_id
1 'polypeptide(L)'
;MVNIALMMIIISSPICTLPFSRFLLIITVIIGRFKLSNQFRWKRDFMYVSEVNSTDATCFQDCNDEWKSVFEHEFNLSTTDFYDFPLHPAVLDRAGFVTYCNISEQRTQCYINECNDQTAVRVFSPSNFLCRFKKHHFLEARSCLEKTEPLTFLKCDQTCHLEALKNIENRERAFPGKVFTKKETSKYERELGLLCSFQSCYLQCEELIVKGSCERKEADSALALISQYVTWHASDIYDWHILSDSLDHFPSSCQRLVLTLSNADPVVRIISGFS
;
A
#
# COMPACT_ATOMS: atom_id res chain seq x y z
N MET A 1 0.84 -8.91 25.69
CA MET A 1 0.79 -7.81 26.68
C MET A 1 2.09 -7.83 27.47
N VAL A 2 3.09 -7.02 27.09
CA VAL A 2 4.32 -6.92 27.89
C VAL A 2 3.97 -6.07 29.11
N ASN A 3 3.97 -6.74 30.25
CA ASN A 3 3.46 -6.26 31.52
C ASN A 3 4.24 -5.00 31.95
N ILE A 4 3.56 -3.87 32.12
CA ILE A 4 4.12 -2.58 32.58
C ILE A 4 4.89 -2.74 33.91
N ALA A 5 4.58 -3.80 34.67
CA ALA A 5 5.33 -4.21 35.86
C ALA A 5 6.84 -4.41 35.61
N LEU A 6 7.25 -4.91 34.43
CA LEU A 6 8.68 -5.12 34.14
C LEU A 6 9.43 -3.78 33.96
N MET A 7 8.77 -2.72 33.50
CA MET A 7 9.37 -1.39 33.36
C MET A 7 9.65 -0.71 34.71
N MET A 8 8.80 -0.95 35.72
CA MET A 8 8.93 -0.28 37.02
C MET A 8 9.94 -0.97 37.96
N ILE A 9 10.16 -2.28 37.80
CA ILE A 9 11.10 -3.04 38.63
C ILE A 9 12.56 -2.64 38.35
N ILE A 10 12.88 -2.25 37.11
CA ILE A 10 14.26 -1.94 36.72
C ILE A 10 14.72 -0.57 37.25
N ILE A 11 13.80 0.35 37.54
CA ILE A 11 14.16 1.71 37.99
C ILE A 11 14.43 1.77 39.51
N SER A 12 13.87 0.84 40.30
CA SER A 12 13.85 0.97 41.77
C SER A 12 14.66 -0.08 42.55
N SER A 13 15.42 -0.97 41.89
CA SER A 13 16.30 -1.90 42.59
C SER A 13 17.76 -1.37 42.66
N PRO A 14 18.29 -1.06 43.85
CA PRO A 14 19.66 -0.59 44.00
C PRO A 14 20.60 -1.80 44.09
N ILE A 15 20.87 -2.42 42.94
CA ILE A 15 21.89 -3.48 42.88
C ILE A 15 23.15 -2.87 42.30
N CYS A 16 24.16 -2.78 43.19
CA CYS A 16 25.53 -2.35 42.95
C CYS A 16 26.26 -3.31 41.99
N THR A 17 25.88 -3.35 40.71
CA THR A 17 26.64 -4.08 39.70
C THR A 17 27.08 -3.14 38.56
N LEU A 18 28.38 -3.26 38.29
CA LEU A 18 29.28 -2.44 37.49
C LEU A 18 28.70 -1.72 36.25
N PRO A 19 29.26 -0.53 35.90
CA PRO A 19 28.81 0.33 34.78
C PRO A 19 28.78 -0.37 33.41
N PHE A 20 29.54 -1.46 33.24
CA PHE A 20 29.53 -2.29 32.04
C PHE A 20 28.14 -2.88 31.71
N SER A 21 27.33 -3.21 32.72
CA SER A 21 25.98 -3.77 32.50
C SER A 21 25.04 -2.74 31.84
N ARG A 22 25.11 -1.47 32.25
CA ARG A 22 24.29 -0.39 31.67
C ARG A 22 24.67 -0.08 30.23
N PHE A 23 25.96 -0.08 29.91
CA PHE A 23 26.45 0.22 28.56
C PHE A 23 26.05 -0.88 27.56
N LEU A 24 26.19 -2.15 27.95
CA LEU A 24 25.73 -3.30 27.16
C LEU A 24 24.22 -3.27 26.91
N LEU A 25 23.42 -2.88 27.92
CA LEU A 25 21.96 -2.76 27.78
C LEU A 25 21.57 -1.65 26.79
N ILE A 26 22.25 -0.50 26.82
CA ILE A 26 22.00 0.61 25.88
C ILE A 26 22.37 0.19 24.45
N ILE A 27 23.53 -0.43 24.26
CA ILE A 27 23.96 -0.93 22.94
C ILE A 27 22.97 -1.97 22.41
N THR A 28 22.50 -2.90 23.23
CA THR A 28 21.51 -3.90 22.78
C THR A 28 20.17 -3.28 22.43
N VAL A 29 19.73 -2.23 23.13
CA VAL A 29 18.53 -1.46 22.75
C VAL A 29 18.74 -0.72 21.42
N ILE A 30 19.90 -0.09 21.20
CA ILE A 30 20.21 0.61 19.95
C ILE A 30 20.32 -0.37 18.78
N ILE A 31 21.07 -1.47 18.94
CA ILE A 31 21.19 -2.53 17.92
C ILE A 31 19.84 -3.22 17.69
N GLY A 32 19.04 -3.44 18.74
CA GLY A 32 17.69 -3.99 18.62
C GLY A 32 16.78 -3.08 17.81
N ARG A 33 16.82 -1.76 18.04
CA ARG A 33 16.10 -0.76 17.24
C ARG A 33 16.65 -0.65 15.81
N PHE A 34 17.96 -0.73 15.60
CA PHE A 34 18.60 -0.70 14.27
C PHE A 34 18.34 -1.97 13.45
N LYS A 35 18.27 -3.15 14.09
CA LYS A 35 17.87 -4.40 13.42
C LYS A 35 16.39 -4.40 13.03
N LEU A 36 15.54 -3.74 13.82
CA LEU A 36 14.13 -3.55 13.48
C LEU A 36 13.92 -2.51 12.37
N SER A 37 14.76 -1.47 12.28
CA SER A 37 14.65 -0.46 11.22
C SER A 37 15.14 -0.92 9.85
N ASN A 38 16.01 -1.94 9.79
CA ASN A 38 16.49 -2.53 8.53
C ASN A 38 15.55 -3.61 7.95
N GLN A 39 14.33 -3.74 8.46
CA GLN A 39 13.25 -4.24 7.60
C GLN A 39 13.06 -3.17 6.52
N PHE A 40 13.83 -3.28 5.43
CA PHE A 40 13.61 -2.53 4.21
C PHE A 40 12.11 -2.47 3.97
N ARG A 41 11.57 -1.25 3.78
CA ARG A 41 10.17 -1.11 3.36
C ARG A 41 10.04 -1.77 1.99
N TRP A 42 9.69 -3.06 1.98
CA TRP A 42 9.38 -3.77 0.75
C TRP A 42 8.04 -3.26 0.25
N LYS A 43 8.11 -2.49 -0.83
CA LYS A 43 6.97 -1.82 -1.44
C LYS A 43 6.12 -2.79 -2.22
N ARG A 44 4.82 -2.49 -2.22
CA ARG A 44 3.77 -3.41 -2.65
C ARG A 44 3.20 -2.90 -3.97
N ASP A 45 4.07 -2.90 -4.97
CA ASP A 45 3.71 -2.74 -6.38
C ASP A 45 3.88 -4.11 -7.02
N PHE A 46 2.77 -4.75 -7.37
CA PHE A 46 2.75 -6.05 -8.01
C PHE A 46 1.41 -6.23 -8.72
N MET A 47 1.41 -7.10 -9.72
CA MET A 47 0.24 -7.40 -10.53
C MET A 47 0.07 -8.90 -10.64
N TYR A 48 -1.16 -9.36 -10.84
CA TYR A 48 -1.44 -10.75 -11.20
C TYR A 48 -1.99 -10.79 -12.63
N VAL A 49 -1.46 -11.70 -13.44
CA VAL A 49 -1.96 -11.95 -14.79
C VAL A 49 -2.50 -13.38 -14.84
N SER A 50 -3.78 -13.51 -15.18
CA SER A 50 -4.38 -14.82 -15.41
C SER A 50 -3.97 -15.35 -16.78
N GLU A 51 -3.62 -16.64 -16.87
CA GLU A 51 -3.31 -17.31 -18.14
C GLU A 51 -4.57 -17.52 -19.01
N VAL A 52 -5.76 -17.17 -18.51
CA VAL A 52 -7.06 -17.50 -19.13
C VAL A 52 -7.26 -16.87 -20.51
N ASN A 53 -6.60 -15.74 -20.80
CA ASN A 53 -6.78 -14.99 -22.05
C ASN A 53 -5.54 -14.95 -22.96
N SER A 54 -4.60 -15.89 -22.83
CA SER A 54 -3.32 -15.83 -23.56
C SER A 54 -2.52 -14.55 -23.25
N THR A 55 -2.81 -13.89 -22.13
CA THR A 55 -2.08 -12.72 -21.65
C THR A 55 -0.68 -13.12 -21.22
N ASP A 56 0.33 -12.66 -21.95
CA ASP A 56 1.74 -12.96 -21.67
C ASP A 56 2.24 -12.12 -20.51
N ALA A 57 2.45 -12.76 -19.35
CA ALA A 57 3.04 -12.11 -18.18
C ALA A 57 4.39 -11.45 -18.48
N THR A 58 5.14 -11.94 -19.49
CA THR A 58 6.39 -11.34 -19.97
C THR A 58 6.12 -9.97 -20.59
N CYS A 59 5.11 -9.83 -21.46
CA CYS A 59 4.74 -8.55 -22.05
C CYS A 59 4.42 -7.49 -21.00
N PHE A 60 3.64 -7.86 -19.98
CA PHE A 60 3.34 -6.94 -18.88
C PHE A 60 4.59 -6.56 -18.07
N GLN A 61 5.51 -7.50 -17.89
CA GLN A 61 6.79 -7.23 -17.23
C GLN A 61 7.64 -6.26 -18.06
N ASP A 62 7.70 -6.42 -19.37
CA ASP A 62 8.44 -5.53 -20.29
C ASP A 62 7.85 -4.11 -20.26
N CYS A 63 6.54 -3.97 -20.36
CA CYS A 63 5.86 -2.67 -20.21
C CYS A 63 6.12 -2.03 -18.83
N ASN A 64 6.20 -2.83 -17.77
CA ASN A 64 6.55 -2.35 -16.43
C ASN A 64 8.00 -1.87 -16.36
N ASP A 65 8.92 -2.58 -16.99
CA ASP A 65 10.34 -2.26 -16.95
C ASP A 65 10.67 -1.02 -17.81
N GLU A 66 9.98 -0.82 -18.93
CA GLU A 66 10.02 0.45 -19.68
C GLU A 66 9.51 1.61 -18.82
N TRP A 67 8.33 1.46 -18.21
CA TRP A 67 7.79 2.49 -17.31
C TRP A 67 8.74 2.81 -16.16
N LYS A 68 9.38 1.81 -15.56
CA LYS A 68 10.38 2.02 -14.50
C LYS A 68 11.54 2.86 -15.02
N SER A 69 12.09 2.52 -16.19
CA SER A 69 13.20 3.29 -16.76
C SER A 69 12.84 4.75 -17.01
N VAL A 70 11.63 5.01 -17.54
CA VAL A 70 11.15 6.38 -17.78
C VAL A 70 10.88 7.10 -16.46
N PHE A 71 10.24 6.43 -15.49
CA PHE A 71 9.96 6.98 -14.17
C PHE A 71 11.25 7.42 -13.47
N GLU A 72 12.26 6.54 -13.43
CA GLU A 72 13.52 6.81 -12.72
C GLU A 72 14.28 7.97 -13.36
N HIS A 73 14.21 8.09 -14.68
CA HIS A 73 14.75 9.24 -15.42
C HIS A 73 14.02 10.55 -15.08
N GLU A 74 12.69 10.58 -15.23
CA GLU A 74 11.90 11.81 -15.08
C GLU A 74 11.87 12.33 -13.65
N PHE A 75 11.86 11.43 -12.65
CA PHE A 75 11.83 11.81 -11.24
C PHE A 75 13.22 11.87 -10.59
N ASN A 76 14.27 11.40 -11.26
CA ASN A 76 15.60 11.20 -10.68
C ASN A 76 15.52 10.48 -9.31
N LEU A 77 14.69 9.44 -9.26
CA LEU A 77 14.30 8.71 -8.06
C LEU A 77 14.15 7.23 -8.41
N SER A 78 14.75 6.33 -7.64
CA SER A 78 14.53 4.90 -7.88
C SER A 78 13.07 4.53 -7.67
N THR A 79 12.55 3.64 -8.50
CA THR A 79 11.23 3.01 -8.32
C THR A 79 11.14 2.27 -6.99
N THR A 80 12.27 1.83 -6.43
CA THR A 80 12.34 1.25 -5.08
C THR A 80 12.12 2.29 -3.97
N ASP A 81 12.29 3.58 -4.25
CA ASP A 81 12.10 4.74 -3.36
C ASP A 81 10.77 5.49 -3.60
N PHE A 82 10.08 5.22 -4.71
CA PHE A 82 8.69 5.64 -4.97
C PHE A 82 7.63 4.72 -4.34
N TYR A 83 6.44 5.21 -4.01
CA TYR A 83 5.30 4.39 -3.57
C TYR A 83 3.96 4.99 -4.03
N ASP A 84 3.06 4.16 -4.56
CA ASP A 84 1.74 4.64 -5.02
C ASP A 84 0.77 4.91 -3.87
N PHE A 85 0.84 4.15 -2.79
CA PHE A 85 0.00 4.33 -1.60
C PHE A 85 0.88 4.51 -0.37
N PRO A 86 0.64 5.55 0.46
CA PRO A 86 -0.48 6.50 0.46
C PRO A 86 -0.25 7.78 -0.36
N LEU A 87 0.37 7.67 -1.54
CA LEU A 87 0.78 8.77 -2.44
C LEU A 87 2.11 9.43 -2.03
N HIS A 88 3.17 9.12 -2.78
CA HIS A 88 4.51 9.69 -2.56
C HIS A 88 4.55 11.21 -2.81
N PRO A 89 5.40 11.98 -2.11
CA PRO A 89 5.55 13.43 -2.31
C PRO A 89 5.75 13.87 -3.77
N ALA A 90 6.50 13.07 -4.53
CA ALA A 90 6.75 13.30 -5.97
C ALA A 90 5.47 13.34 -6.83
N VAL A 91 4.33 12.82 -6.37
CA VAL A 91 3.05 12.94 -7.08
C VAL A 91 2.12 13.94 -6.41
N LEU A 92 2.46 14.44 -5.22
CA LEU A 92 1.70 15.45 -4.50
C LEU A 92 1.99 16.86 -5.01
N ASP A 93 3.13 17.11 -5.65
CA ASP A 93 3.35 18.37 -6.36
C ASP A 93 2.61 18.37 -7.71
N ARG A 94 2.19 19.54 -8.21
CA ARG A 94 1.40 19.62 -9.45
C ARG A 94 2.19 19.18 -10.70
N ALA A 95 3.48 19.51 -10.78
CA ALA A 95 4.30 19.15 -11.92
C ALA A 95 4.58 17.65 -11.92
N GLY A 96 5.00 17.10 -10.78
CA GLY A 96 5.20 15.68 -10.58
C GLY A 96 3.92 14.86 -10.80
N PHE A 97 2.76 15.34 -10.37
CA PHE A 97 1.47 14.72 -10.71
C PHE A 97 1.26 14.61 -12.24
N VAL A 98 1.49 15.70 -12.98
CA VAL A 98 1.33 15.71 -14.44
C VAL A 98 2.33 14.76 -15.10
N THR A 99 3.59 14.78 -14.67
CA THR A 99 4.63 13.85 -15.15
C THR A 99 4.23 12.40 -14.89
N TYR A 100 3.83 12.07 -13.66
CA TYR A 100 3.38 10.74 -13.27
C TYR A 100 2.20 10.26 -14.11
N CYS A 101 1.22 11.13 -14.39
CA CYS A 101 0.09 10.78 -15.23
C CYS A 101 0.47 10.56 -16.69
N ASN A 102 1.40 11.34 -17.24
CA ASN A 102 1.86 11.17 -18.61
C ASN A 102 2.59 9.84 -18.80
N ILE A 103 3.54 9.52 -17.91
CA ILE A 103 4.29 8.26 -18.00
C ILE A 103 3.40 7.05 -17.71
N SER A 104 2.43 7.19 -16.81
CA SER A 104 1.49 6.10 -16.50
C SER A 104 0.50 5.85 -17.62
N GLU A 105 0.10 6.88 -18.36
CA GLU A 105 -0.71 6.70 -19.58
C GLU A 105 0.08 5.92 -20.63
N GLN A 106 1.37 6.20 -20.82
CA GLN A 106 2.23 5.42 -21.74
C GLN A 106 2.27 3.94 -21.34
N ARG A 107 2.42 3.63 -20.04
CA ARG A 107 2.34 2.24 -19.53
C ARG A 107 0.99 1.59 -19.84
N THR A 108 -0.11 2.27 -19.60
CA THR A 108 -1.45 1.76 -19.92
C THR A 108 -1.61 1.51 -21.43
N GLN A 109 -1.07 2.39 -22.28
CA GLN A 109 -1.08 2.19 -23.73
C GLN A 109 -0.20 1.01 -24.16
N CYS A 110 0.92 0.75 -23.48
CA CYS A 110 1.74 -0.44 -23.72
C CYS A 110 0.94 -1.72 -23.46
N TYR A 111 0.21 -1.81 -22.33
CA TYR A 111 -0.65 -2.97 -22.07
C TYR A 111 -1.73 -3.17 -23.14
N ILE A 112 -2.34 -2.08 -23.63
CA ILE A 112 -3.40 -2.13 -24.65
C ILE A 112 -2.84 -2.58 -26.00
N ASN A 113 -1.74 -1.97 -26.45
CA ASN A 113 -1.23 -2.13 -27.80
C ASN A 113 -0.33 -3.35 -27.94
N GLU A 114 0.57 -3.56 -26.97
CA GLU A 114 1.57 -4.64 -27.02
C GLU A 114 1.05 -5.93 -26.35
N CYS A 115 0.32 -5.80 -25.23
CA CYS A 115 -0.18 -6.96 -24.47
C CYS A 115 -1.65 -7.32 -24.77
N ASN A 116 -2.29 -6.59 -25.70
CA ASN A 116 -3.69 -6.78 -26.10
C ASN A 116 -4.71 -6.71 -24.95
N ASP A 117 -4.40 -5.97 -23.88
CA ASP A 117 -5.32 -5.76 -22.77
C ASP A 117 -6.19 -4.51 -22.97
N GLN A 118 -7.29 -4.69 -23.70
CA GLN A 118 -8.29 -3.63 -23.95
C GLN A 118 -9.06 -3.21 -22.68
N THR A 119 -8.82 -3.86 -21.54
CA THR A 119 -9.44 -3.52 -20.25
C THR A 119 -8.56 -2.66 -19.37
N ALA A 120 -7.26 -2.56 -19.66
CA ALA A 120 -6.25 -1.83 -18.87
C ALA A 120 -6.65 -0.39 -18.49
N VAL A 121 -7.45 0.28 -19.32
CA VAL A 121 -7.91 1.66 -19.09
C VAL A 121 -9.12 1.79 -18.14
N ARG A 122 -9.82 0.68 -17.90
CA ARG A 122 -11.06 0.61 -17.11
C ARG A 122 -10.89 -0.07 -15.76
N VAL A 123 -9.84 -0.88 -15.61
CA VAL A 123 -9.52 -1.58 -14.36
C VAL A 123 -8.84 -0.65 -13.36
N PHE A 124 -8.90 -1.02 -12.08
CA PHE A 124 -8.18 -0.28 -11.06
C PHE A 124 -6.67 -0.41 -11.29
N SER A 125 -6.02 0.73 -11.36
CA SER A 125 -4.60 0.86 -11.08
C SER A 125 -4.41 2.14 -10.28
N PRO A 126 -3.33 2.27 -9.47
CA PRO A 126 -3.09 3.51 -8.75
C PRO A 126 -3.07 4.73 -9.67
N SER A 127 -2.45 4.58 -10.85
CA SER A 127 -2.42 5.61 -11.87
C SER A 127 -3.78 5.89 -12.49
N ASN A 128 -4.59 4.88 -12.86
CA ASN A 128 -5.93 5.13 -13.40
C ASN A 128 -6.83 5.84 -12.37
N PHE A 129 -6.72 5.45 -11.11
CA PHE A 129 -7.45 6.10 -10.02
C PHE A 129 -7.12 7.59 -9.95
N LEU A 130 -5.84 7.94 -9.85
CA LEU A 130 -5.42 9.33 -9.70
C LEU A 130 -5.55 10.16 -10.98
N CYS A 131 -5.18 9.60 -12.12
CA CYS A 131 -5.02 10.33 -13.38
C CYS A 131 -6.29 10.37 -14.22
N ARG A 132 -7.22 9.42 -14.02
CA ARG A 132 -8.46 9.30 -14.82
C ARG A 132 -9.70 9.41 -13.95
N PHE A 133 -9.89 8.49 -12.99
CA PHE A 133 -11.17 8.34 -12.29
C PHE A 133 -11.42 9.44 -11.26
N LYS A 134 -10.37 9.86 -10.55
CA LYS A 134 -10.45 10.81 -9.43
C LYS A 134 -9.55 12.03 -9.61
N LYS A 135 -9.15 12.35 -10.83
CA LYS A 135 -8.24 13.49 -11.13
C LYS A 135 -8.65 14.80 -10.45
N HIS A 136 -9.90 15.21 -10.61
CA HIS A 136 -10.38 16.45 -10.00
C HIS A 136 -10.39 16.39 -8.47
N HIS A 137 -10.86 15.28 -7.90
CA HIS A 137 -10.90 15.07 -6.46
C HIS A 137 -9.47 15.03 -5.87
N PHE A 138 -8.52 14.37 -6.54
CA PHE A 138 -7.12 14.38 -6.15
C PHE A 138 -6.57 15.81 -6.12
N LEU A 139 -6.79 16.62 -7.16
CA LEU A 139 -6.32 18.00 -7.20
C LEU A 139 -6.92 18.88 -6.08
N GLU A 140 -8.15 18.62 -5.67
CA GLU A 140 -8.80 19.29 -4.53
C GLU A 140 -8.23 18.84 -3.17
N ALA A 141 -7.93 17.55 -3.01
CA ALA A 141 -7.39 16.98 -1.77
C ALA A 141 -5.87 17.23 -1.60
N ARG A 142 -5.16 17.50 -2.69
CA ARG A 142 -3.69 17.55 -2.78
C ARG A 142 -3.02 18.43 -1.73
N SER A 143 -3.56 19.63 -1.48
CA SER A 143 -3.03 20.59 -0.51
C SER A 143 -2.88 19.97 0.90
N CYS A 144 -3.92 19.28 1.36
CA CYS A 144 -3.89 18.64 2.67
C CYS A 144 -2.98 17.39 2.69
N LEU A 145 -2.99 16.60 1.61
CA LEU A 145 -2.12 15.42 1.48
C LEU A 145 -0.64 15.84 1.51
N GLU A 146 -0.26 16.86 0.75
CA GLU A 146 1.10 17.43 0.72
C GLU A 146 1.53 17.93 2.10
N LYS A 147 0.63 18.61 2.81
CA LYS A 147 0.88 19.10 4.18
C LYS A 147 1.07 17.98 5.20
N THR A 148 0.39 16.86 5.03
CA THR A 148 0.32 15.78 6.05
C THR A 148 1.28 14.64 5.78
N GLU A 149 1.73 14.46 4.53
CA GLU A 149 2.59 13.34 4.11
C GLU A 149 3.80 13.12 5.02
N PRO A 150 4.58 14.14 5.43
CA PRO A 150 5.77 13.87 6.24
C PRO A 150 5.43 13.22 7.59
N LEU A 151 4.30 13.63 8.20
CA LEU A 151 3.86 13.06 9.47
C LEU A 151 3.19 11.71 9.29
N THR A 152 2.38 11.53 8.25
CA THR A 152 1.73 10.24 7.99
C THR A 152 2.74 9.19 7.55
N PHE A 153 3.78 9.56 6.80
CA PHE A 153 4.91 8.69 6.50
C PHE A 153 5.66 8.29 7.78
N LEU A 154 6.12 9.26 8.57
CA LEU A 154 6.91 8.96 9.77
C LEU A 154 6.13 8.15 10.82
N LYS A 155 4.82 8.39 10.96
CA LYS A 155 4.01 7.75 12.00
C LYS A 155 3.22 6.55 11.49
N CYS A 156 2.46 6.72 10.42
CA CYS A 156 1.51 5.72 9.95
C CYS A 156 2.18 4.68 9.05
N ASP A 157 2.99 5.10 8.06
CA ASP A 157 3.66 4.16 7.17
C ASP A 157 4.55 3.19 7.96
N GLN A 158 5.43 3.69 8.84
CA GLN A 158 6.30 2.84 9.63
C GLN A 158 5.51 1.90 10.56
N THR A 159 4.55 2.44 11.33
CA THR A 159 3.79 1.63 12.30
C THR A 159 2.97 0.55 11.60
N CYS A 160 2.27 0.92 10.52
CA CYS A 160 1.42 -0.01 9.78
C CYS A 160 2.22 -1.02 8.97
N HIS A 161 3.41 -0.66 8.51
CA HIS A 161 4.32 -1.62 7.88
C HIS A 161 4.71 -2.71 8.87
N LEU A 162 5.18 -2.33 10.07
CA LEU A 162 5.53 -3.28 11.13
C LEU A 162 4.35 -4.12 11.58
N GLU A 163 3.15 -3.53 11.69
CA GLU A 163 1.93 -4.25 12.02
C GLU A 163 1.60 -5.32 10.97
N ALA A 164 1.65 -4.97 9.69
CA ALA A 164 1.38 -5.90 8.60
C ALA A 164 2.38 -7.07 8.59
N LEU A 165 3.65 -6.81 8.91
CA LEU A 165 4.69 -7.84 8.94
C LEU A 165 4.52 -8.86 10.08
N LYS A 166 3.78 -8.56 11.15
CA LYS A 166 3.56 -9.51 12.27
C LYS A 166 2.93 -10.83 11.83
N ASN A 167 2.17 -10.81 10.75
CA ASN A 167 1.46 -11.99 10.23
C ASN A 167 2.27 -12.77 9.18
N ILE A 168 3.52 -12.38 8.91
CA ILE A 168 4.41 -13.13 8.01
C ILE A 168 5.44 -13.91 8.81
N GLU A 169 5.60 -15.18 8.47
CA GLU A 169 6.82 -15.93 8.75
C GLU A 169 8.02 -15.29 8.01
N ASN A 170 9.27 -15.64 8.36
CA ASN A 170 10.50 -15.19 7.67
C ASN A 170 10.61 -15.72 6.22
N ARG A 171 9.61 -15.46 5.38
CA ARG A 171 9.49 -15.90 4.00
C ARG A 171 9.96 -14.80 3.05
N GLU A 172 10.43 -15.21 1.89
CA GLU A 172 10.90 -14.32 0.84
C GLU A 172 9.75 -13.45 0.30
N ARG A 173 10.03 -12.14 0.19
CA ARG A 173 9.12 -11.13 -0.37
C ARG A 173 9.19 -11.11 -1.89
N ALA A 174 8.20 -10.52 -2.53
CA ALA A 174 8.28 -10.19 -3.96
C ALA A 174 9.11 -8.92 -4.20
N PHE A 175 9.77 -8.84 -5.35
CA PHE A 175 10.42 -7.61 -5.79
C PHE A 175 9.39 -6.59 -6.31
N PRO A 176 9.68 -5.28 -6.28
CA PRO A 176 8.78 -4.25 -6.79
C PRO A 176 8.47 -4.39 -8.29
N GLY A 177 7.20 -4.28 -8.65
CA GLY A 177 6.71 -4.45 -10.02
C GLY A 177 6.69 -5.91 -10.48
N LYS A 178 6.67 -6.88 -9.56
CA LYS A 178 6.57 -8.32 -9.88
C LYS A 178 5.21 -8.62 -10.51
N VAL A 179 5.23 -9.23 -11.68
CA VAL A 179 4.05 -9.86 -12.29
C VAL A 179 3.96 -11.32 -11.83
N PHE A 180 2.86 -11.65 -11.16
CA PHE A 180 2.54 -12.99 -10.68
C PHE A 180 1.71 -13.75 -11.71
N THR A 181 1.92 -15.06 -11.72
CA THR A 181 1.15 -16.02 -12.51
C THR A 181 0.40 -16.98 -11.60
N LYS A 182 -0.47 -17.82 -12.18
CA LYS A 182 -1.20 -18.87 -11.45
C LYS A 182 -0.30 -19.82 -10.64
N LYS A 183 0.94 -20.03 -11.08
CA LYS A 183 1.92 -20.87 -10.37
C LYS A 183 2.40 -20.24 -9.06
N GLU A 184 2.23 -18.92 -8.92
CA GLU A 184 2.71 -18.13 -7.80
C GLU A 184 1.55 -17.57 -6.94
N THR A 185 0.31 -18.06 -7.12
CA THR A 185 -0.88 -17.57 -6.40
C THR A 185 -0.66 -17.49 -4.89
N SER A 186 -0.09 -18.50 -4.25
CA SER A 186 0.17 -18.46 -2.80
C SER A 186 1.14 -17.35 -2.37
N LYS A 187 2.06 -16.91 -3.25
CA LYS A 187 2.95 -15.75 -3.01
C LYS A 187 2.17 -14.45 -3.24
N TYR A 188 1.38 -14.37 -4.30
CA TYR A 188 0.49 -13.25 -4.57
C TYR A 188 -0.48 -12.98 -3.41
N GLU A 189 -1.23 -13.99 -2.95
CA GLU A 189 -2.22 -13.83 -1.88
C GLU A 189 -1.61 -13.36 -0.56
N ARG A 190 -0.38 -13.79 -0.28
CA ARG A 190 0.36 -13.31 0.88
C ARG A 190 0.73 -11.84 0.75
N GLU A 191 1.26 -11.41 -0.40
CA GLU A 191 1.59 -10.01 -0.64
C GLU A 191 0.33 -9.12 -0.63
N LEU A 192 -0.77 -9.64 -1.16
CA LEU A 192 -2.09 -9.02 -1.12
C LEU A 192 -2.61 -8.86 0.31
N GLY A 193 -2.54 -9.92 1.12
CA GLY A 193 -2.93 -9.89 2.53
C GLY A 193 -2.15 -8.84 3.33
N LEU A 194 -0.89 -8.61 2.98
CA LEU A 194 -0.05 -7.56 3.57
C LEU A 194 -0.45 -6.16 3.12
N LEU A 195 -0.73 -6.00 1.84
CA LEU A 195 -1.19 -4.74 1.28
C LEU A 195 -2.49 -4.29 1.94
N CYS A 196 -3.48 -5.18 2.04
CA CYS A 196 -4.76 -4.87 2.67
C CYS A 196 -4.63 -4.60 4.18
N SER A 197 -3.78 -5.36 4.89
CA SER A 197 -3.51 -5.10 6.31
C SER A 197 -2.88 -3.73 6.53
N PHE A 198 -1.93 -3.36 5.67
CA PHE A 198 -1.30 -2.05 5.68
C PHE A 198 -2.31 -0.94 5.38
N GLN A 199 -3.10 -1.06 4.31
CA GLN A 199 -4.11 -0.07 3.93
C GLN A 199 -5.14 0.15 5.03
N SER A 200 -5.64 -0.94 5.64
CA SER A 200 -6.59 -0.85 6.75
C SER A 200 -6.02 -0.11 7.96
N CYS A 201 -4.78 -0.42 8.36
CA CYS A 201 -4.10 0.29 9.44
C CYS A 201 -3.85 1.75 9.10
N TYR A 202 -3.40 2.02 7.86
CA TYR A 202 -3.03 3.35 7.43
C TYR A 202 -4.23 4.30 7.43
N LEU A 203 -5.39 3.87 6.90
CA LEU A 203 -6.65 4.63 6.93
C LEU A 203 -7.02 5.12 8.34
N GLN A 204 -6.89 4.24 9.34
CA GLN A 204 -7.20 4.60 10.73
C GLN A 204 -6.18 5.57 11.33
N CYS A 205 -4.91 5.37 10.99
CA CYS A 205 -3.83 6.20 11.53
C CYS A 205 -3.82 7.61 10.93
N GLU A 206 -4.00 7.73 9.62
CA GLU A 206 -3.93 9.02 8.92
C GLU A 206 -5.07 9.95 9.32
N GLU A 207 -6.25 9.41 9.65
CA GLU A 207 -7.43 10.19 10.02
C GLU A 207 -7.13 11.17 11.15
N LEU A 208 -6.39 10.73 12.17
CA LEU A 208 -6.01 11.54 13.32
C LEU A 208 -5.07 12.69 12.92
N ILE A 209 -4.17 12.44 11.97
CA ILE A 209 -3.16 13.41 11.53
C ILE A 209 -3.83 14.45 10.61
N VAL A 210 -4.62 13.98 9.65
CA VAL A 210 -5.30 14.81 8.66
C VAL A 210 -6.29 15.77 9.32
N LYS A 211 -7.16 15.26 10.22
CA LYS A 211 -8.11 16.10 10.96
C LYS A 211 -7.43 17.10 11.90
N GLY A 212 -6.24 16.78 12.41
CA GLY A 212 -5.46 17.66 13.27
C GLY A 212 -4.66 18.73 12.53
N SER A 213 -4.44 18.55 11.22
CA SER A 213 -3.49 19.37 10.44
C SER A 213 -4.16 20.23 9.37
N CYS A 214 -5.31 19.81 8.83
CA CYS A 214 -5.97 20.48 7.71
C CYS A 214 -7.27 21.15 8.12
N GLU A 215 -7.74 22.12 7.32
CA GLU A 215 -9.09 22.64 7.49
C GLU A 215 -10.12 21.54 7.26
N ARG A 216 -11.27 21.62 7.93
CA ARG A 216 -12.30 20.57 7.89
C ARG A 216 -12.64 20.11 6.48
N LYS A 217 -12.87 21.05 5.55
CA LYS A 217 -13.21 20.73 4.15
C LYS A 217 -12.08 20.00 3.41
N GLU A 218 -10.84 20.44 3.60
CA GLU A 218 -9.68 19.79 2.97
C GLU A 218 -9.42 18.42 3.59
N ALA A 219 -9.54 18.30 4.91
CA ALA A 219 -9.41 17.05 5.65
C ALA A 219 -10.46 16.02 5.18
N ASP A 220 -11.72 16.41 5.09
CA ASP A 220 -12.81 15.55 4.62
C ASP A 220 -12.58 15.11 3.18
N SER A 221 -12.11 16.01 2.31
CA SER A 221 -11.79 15.69 0.92
C SER A 221 -10.62 14.70 0.80
N ALA A 222 -9.54 14.91 1.55
CA ALA A 222 -8.36 14.04 1.56
C ALA A 222 -8.70 12.64 2.09
N LEU A 223 -9.40 12.56 3.23
CA LEU A 223 -9.82 11.29 3.81
C LEU A 223 -10.79 10.55 2.90
N ALA A 224 -11.72 11.27 2.25
CA ALA A 224 -12.62 10.66 1.28
C ALA A 224 -11.86 10.09 0.08
N LEU A 225 -10.83 10.77 -0.41
CA LEU A 225 -10.02 10.29 -1.54
C LEU A 225 -9.26 9.00 -1.17
N ILE A 226 -8.55 9.00 -0.03
CA ILE A 226 -7.77 7.83 0.38
C ILE A 226 -8.68 6.65 0.71
N SER A 227 -9.81 6.89 1.38
CA SER A 227 -10.83 5.88 1.62
C SER A 227 -11.37 5.29 0.31
N GLN A 228 -11.65 6.14 -0.70
CA GLN A 228 -12.08 5.68 -2.02
C GLN A 228 -11.00 4.88 -2.76
N TYR A 229 -9.72 5.26 -2.63
CA TYR A 229 -8.61 4.50 -3.20
C TYR A 229 -8.61 3.07 -2.66
N VAL A 230 -8.62 2.92 -1.33
CA VAL A 230 -8.58 1.60 -0.67
C VAL A 230 -9.84 0.80 -1.00
N THR A 231 -10.99 1.46 -1.03
CA THR A 231 -12.28 0.87 -1.40
C THR A 231 -12.26 0.29 -2.81
N TRP A 232 -11.83 1.08 -3.80
CA TRP A 232 -11.83 0.67 -5.20
C TRP A 232 -10.81 -0.44 -5.44
N HIS A 233 -9.64 -0.34 -4.83
CA HIS A 233 -8.62 -1.38 -4.85
C HIS A 233 -9.17 -2.71 -4.29
N ALA A 234 -9.79 -2.68 -3.11
CA ALA A 234 -10.34 -3.86 -2.48
C ALA A 234 -11.47 -4.50 -3.30
N SER A 235 -12.35 -3.69 -3.92
CA SER A 235 -13.42 -4.17 -4.79
C SER A 235 -12.87 -4.84 -6.06
N ASP A 236 -11.90 -4.21 -6.73
CA ASP A 236 -11.29 -4.74 -7.96
C ASP A 236 -10.64 -6.11 -7.73
N ILE A 237 -9.90 -6.24 -6.62
CA ILE A 237 -9.32 -7.53 -6.20
C ILE A 237 -10.41 -8.56 -5.87
N TYR A 238 -11.47 -8.16 -5.18
CA TYR A 238 -12.56 -9.06 -4.81
C TYR A 238 -13.30 -9.60 -6.03
N ASP A 239 -13.62 -8.72 -6.98
CA ASP A 239 -14.25 -9.08 -8.24
C ASP A 239 -13.35 -10.05 -9.02
N TRP A 240 -12.04 -9.81 -9.03
CA TRP A 240 -11.07 -10.75 -9.61
C TRP A 240 -11.11 -12.14 -8.94
N HIS A 241 -11.22 -12.22 -7.62
CA HIS A 241 -11.32 -13.51 -6.90
C HIS A 241 -12.61 -14.26 -7.21
N ILE A 242 -13.73 -13.55 -7.36
CA ILE A 242 -15.00 -14.14 -7.80
C ILE A 242 -14.87 -14.69 -9.22
N LEU A 243 -14.39 -13.87 -10.16
CA LEU A 243 -14.32 -14.23 -11.57
C LEU A 243 -13.32 -15.34 -11.87
N SER A 244 -12.29 -15.49 -11.02
CA SER A 244 -11.28 -16.54 -11.13
C SER A 244 -11.59 -17.81 -10.33
N ASP A 245 -12.77 -17.87 -9.68
CA ASP A 245 -13.17 -18.98 -8.80
C ASP A 245 -12.12 -19.29 -7.72
N SER A 246 -11.59 -18.23 -7.10
CA SER A 246 -10.48 -18.30 -6.13
C SER A 246 -10.83 -17.67 -4.79
N LEU A 247 -12.11 -17.40 -4.52
CA LEU A 247 -12.58 -16.70 -3.32
C LEU A 247 -12.12 -17.36 -2.01
N ASP A 248 -11.94 -18.68 -1.97
CA ASP A 248 -11.41 -19.41 -0.81
C ASP A 248 -9.97 -19.01 -0.44
N HIS A 249 -9.22 -18.45 -1.39
CA HIS A 249 -7.85 -17.96 -1.18
C HIS A 249 -7.80 -16.47 -0.84
N PHE A 250 -8.93 -15.76 -0.93
CA PHE A 250 -8.98 -14.31 -0.74
C PHE A 250 -8.61 -13.92 0.71
N PRO A 251 -7.56 -13.10 0.93
CA PRO A 251 -7.06 -12.83 2.28
C PRO A 251 -8.09 -12.16 3.18
N SER A 252 -8.19 -12.61 4.43
CA SER A 252 -9.14 -12.06 5.41
C SER A 252 -8.92 -10.57 5.73
N SER A 253 -7.70 -10.06 5.59
CA SER A 253 -7.43 -8.62 5.68
C SER A 253 -8.09 -7.83 4.56
N CYS A 254 -8.16 -8.38 3.35
CA CYS A 254 -8.82 -7.77 2.21
C CYS A 254 -10.34 -7.91 2.32
N GLN A 255 -10.84 -9.06 2.77
CA GLN A 255 -12.27 -9.27 3.07
C GLN A 255 -12.82 -8.18 4.00
N ARG A 256 -12.08 -7.81 5.06
CA ARG A 256 -12.47 -6.73 5.97
C ARG A 256 -12.60 -5.37 5.29
N LEU A 257 -11.73 -5.07 4.32
CA LEU A 257 -11.84 -3.84 3.54
C LEU A 257 -13.12 -3.85 2.70
N VAL A 258 -13.42 -4.97 2.02
CA VAL A 258 -14.63 -5.13 1.18
C VAL A 258 -15.92 -5.10 2.01
N LEU A 259 -15.97 -5.80 3.15
CA LEU A 259 -17.18 -5.85 3.99
C LEU A 259 -17.49 -4.51 4.66
N THR A 260 -16.47 -3.68 4.89
CA THR A 260 -16.68 -2.29 5.31
C THR A 260 -17.43 -1.50 4.22
N LEU A 261 -17.32 -1.89 2.95
CA LEU A 261 -18.09 -1.36 1.81
C LEU A 261 -19.53 -1.87 1.78
N SER A 262 -19.74 -3.18 2.01
CA SER A 262 -21.09 -3.79 2.01
C SER A 262 -22.03 -3.13 3.01
N ASN A 263 -21.51 -2.61 4.12
CA ASN A 263 -22.35 -1.91 5.09
C ASN A 263 -22.73 -0.48 4.65
N ALA A 264 -22.05 0.11 3.68
CA ALA A 264 -22.31 1.46 3.16
C ALA A 264 -23.09 1.48 1.84
N ASP A 265 -22.96 0.45 0.98
CA ASP A 265 -23.59 0.41 -0.35
C ASP A 265 -24.88 -0.45 -0.38
N PRO A 266 -26.06 0.12 -0.72
CA PRO A 266 -27.32 -0.61 -0.82
C PRO A 266 -27.30 -1.77 -1.83
N VAL A 267 -26.56 -1.66 -2.94
CA VAL A 267 -26.49 -2.68 -3.99
C VAL A 267 -25.73 -3.90 -3.50
N VAL A 268 -24.64 -3.68 -2.75
CA VAL A 268 -23.83 -4.76 -2.20
C VAL A 268 -24.54 -5.47 -1.04
N ARG A 269 -25.35 -4.76 -0.23
CA ARG A 269 -26.23 -5.38 0.78
C ARG A 269 -27.21 -6.38 0.18
N ILE A 270 -27.74 -6.07 -1.01
CA ILE A 270 -28.69 -6.96 -1.70
C ILE A 270 -27.96 -8.26 -2.09
N ILE A 271 -26.77 -8.16 -2.69
CA ILE A 271 -25.98 -9.34 -3.11
C ILE A 271 -25.57 -10.21 -1.91
N SER A 272 -25.14 -9.59 -0.82
CA SER A 272 -24.73 -10.32 0.41
C SER A 272 -25.89 -10.80 1.29
N GLY A 273 -27.12 -10.33 1.05
CA GLY A 273 -28.34 -10.86 1.69
C GLY A 273 -28.95 -12.07 0.98
N PHE A 274 -28.41 -12.45 -0.19
CA PHE A 274 -28.82 -13.63 -0.94
C PHE A 274 -27.90 -14.85 -0.77
N SER A 275 -26.81 -14.73 -0.01
CA SER A 275 -26.00 -15.85 0.48
C SER A 275 -26.47 -16.30 1.86
#